data_AF-A0A150UT92-F1
#
_entry.id   AF-A0A150UT92-F1
#
_cell.length_a   1.000
_cell.length_b   1.000
_cell.length_c   1.000
_cell.angle_alpha   90.00
_cell.angle_beta   90.00
_cell.angle_gamma   90.00
#
_symmetry.space_group_name_H-M   'P 1'
#
loop_
_entity.id
_entity.type
_entity.pdbx_description
1 polymer ?
#
loop_
_entity_poly.entity_id
_entity_poly.type
_entity_poly.pdbx_seq_one_letter_code
_entity_poly.pdbx_strand_id
1 'polypeptide(L)'
;MNLELKFRGLFRIPLHNLDFNLALKIGHREKNSNIRQQLLRKFNEKGCKREIECNHIIALVDECKINRLQNYTRPWTDVDCIGKVNCLNGLHRAWAAEDHLKGNDRWWTVELFSGSAAALRDPAYLKLEGLDVNCADIVEEWSGESEYSPNDVIVKIMSYQSLGEQQRADMWKLRLNDHQEKEWKCFLKSDFGRILEAMWRWPGMFDGVNFYWPKLRRMRCPEVKIFNTVRKNL
;
A
#
# COMPACT_ATOMS: atom_id res chain seq x y z
N MET A 1 -12.93 21.47 7.26
CA MET A 1 -11.63 21.97 6.76
C MET A 1 -11.16 20.94 5.76
N ASN A 2 -11.23 21.23 4.46
CA ASN A 2 -10.86 20.26 3.41
C ASN A 2 -9.35 20.03 3.50
N LEU A 3 -8.93 18.87 3.99
CA LEU A 3 -7.53 18.49 4.11
C LEU A 3 -7.08 17.90 2.77
N GLU A 4 -6.83 18.79 1.80
CA GLU A 4 -6.28 18.43 0.50
C GLU A 4 -4.76 18.59 0.50
N LEU A 5 -4.07 17.60 -0.07
CA LEU A 5 -2.63 17.57 -0.25
C LEU A 5 -2.28 18.29 -1.55
N LYS A 6 -1.41 19.29 -1.47
CA LYS A 6 -1.05 20.11 -2.62
C LYS A 6 -0.07 19.41 -3.54
N PHE A 7 -0.29 19.45 -4.85
CA PHE A 7 0.65 18.94 -5.84
C PHE A 7 1.85 19.88 -5.97
N ARG A 8 3.06 19.31 -6.12
CA ARG A 8 4.31 20.07 -6.07
C ARG A 8 5.20 19.85 -7.28
N GLY A 9 4.85 18.90 -8.14
CA GLY A 9 5.57 18.61 -9.37
C GLY A 9 6.15 17.19 -9.42
N LEU A 10 6.89 16.96 -10.51
CA LEU A 10 7.56 15.71 -10.81
C LEU A 10 9.06 15.82 -10.50
N PHE A 11 9.56 14.88 -9.69
CA PHE A 11 10.93 14.88 -9.20
C PHE A 11 11.63 13.57 -9.51
N ARG A 12 12.95 13.62 -9.73
CA ARG A 12 13.80 12.42 -9.75
C ARG A 12 14.32 12.21 -8.34
N ILE A 13 13.82 11.17 -7.67
CA ILE A 13 14.16 10.87 -6.29
C ILE A 13 15.00 9.60 -6.24
N PRO A 14 16.16 9.60 -5.57
CA PRO A 14 16.95 8.42 -5.37
C PRO A 14 16.16 7.30 -4.69
N LEU A 15 16.38 6.05 -5.09
CA LEU A 15 15.62 4.90 -4.56
C LEU A 15 15.74 4.78 -3.04
N HIS A 16 16.89 5.12 -2.46
CA HIS A 16 17.13 5.07 -1.02
C HIS A 16 16.33 6.12 -0.20
N ASN A 17 15.79 7.14 -0.87
CA ASN A 17 14.93 8.16 -0.27
C ASN A 17 13.44 7.80 -0.34
N LEU A 18 13.06 6.72 -1.01
CA LEU A 18 11.68 6.25 -1.09
C LEU A 18 11.33 5.40 0.15
N ASP A 19 10.40 5.89 0.98
CA ASP A 19 9.89 5.17 2.15
C ASP A 19 8.45 4.69 1.92
N PHE A 20 8.20 3.40 2.08
CA PHE A 20 6.88 2.76 1.88
C PHE A 20 6.20 2.36 3.19
N ASN A 21 6.80 2.68 4.36
CA ASN A 21 6.22 2.34 5.66
C ASN A 21 4.81 2.91 5.84
N LEU A 22 4.57 4.10 5.28
CA LEU A 22 3.25 4.71 5.31
C LEU A 22 2.22 3.93 4.50
N ALA A 23 2.55 3.57 3.25
CA ALA A 23 1.69 2.75 2.41
C ALA A 23 1.35 1.42 3.10
N LEU A 24 2.35 0.75 3.69
CA LEU A 24 2.13 -0.51 4.43
C LEU A 24 1.14 -0.34 5.59
N LYS A 25 1.22 0.76 6.35
CA LYS A 25 0.28 1.07 7.43
C LYS A 25 -1.16 1.30 6.94
N ILE A 26 -1.31 1.89 5.75
CA ILE A 26 -2.62 2.17 5.13
C ILE A 26 -3.19 0.92 4.44
N GLY A 27 -2.43 -0.19 4.43
CA GLY A 27 -2.89 -1.48 3.93
C GLY A 27 -2.38 -1.82 2.53
N HIS A 28 -1.26 -1.21 2.10
CA HIS A 28 -0.48 -1.68 0.97
C HIS A 28 0.11 -3.07 1.26
N ARG A 29 0.29 -3.84 0.21
CA ARG A 29 0.88 -5.19 0.26
C ARG A 29 2.34 -5.16 0.70
N GLU A 30 2.76 -6.19 1.42
CA GLU A 30 4.17 -6.39 1.75
C GLU A 30 5.03 -6.76 0.53
N LYS A 31 6.35 -6.77 0.73
CA LYS A 31 7.31 -7.19 -0.29
C LYS A 31 7.06 -8.64 -0.69
N ASN A 32 6.90 -8.87 -2.00
CA ASN A 32 6.68 -10.20 -2.58
C ASN A 32 7.76 -10.50 -3.63
N SER A 33 8.55 -11.55 -3.38
CA SER A 33 9.68 -11.93 -4.23
C SER A 33 9.27 -12.35 -5.65
N ASN A 34 8.10 -12.96 -5.83
CA ASN A 34 7.62 -13.38 -7.15
C ASN A 34 7.28 -12.17 -8.02
N ILE A 35 6.60 -11.16 -7.45
CA ILE A 35 6.30 -9.89 -8.16
C ILE A 35 7.60 -9.19 -8.54
N ARG A 36 8.56 -9.11 -7.61
CA ARG A 36 9.89 -8.54 -7.88
C ARG A 36 10.58 -9.26 -9.03
N GLN A 37 10.59 -10.60 -9.04
CA GLN A 37 11.22 -11.37 -10.13
C GLN A 37 10.54 -11.13 -11.48
N GLN A 38 9.21 -11.05 -11.52
CA GLN A 38 8.49 -10.72 -12.74
C GLN A 38 8.82 -9.32 -13.24
N LEU A 39 8.90 -8.33 -12.34
CA LEU A 39 9.30 -6.97 -12.68
C LEU A 39 10.75 -6.91 -13.17
N LEU A 40 11.67 -7.64 -12.53
CA LEU A 40 13.06 -7.75 -12.99
C LEU A 40 13.16 -8.30 -14.42
N ARG A 41 12.38 -9.34 -14.75
CA ARG A 41 12.31 -9.86 -16.13
C ARG A 41 11.81 -8.79 -17.10
N LYS A 42 10.72 -8.09 -16.77
CA LYS A 42 10.19 -6.99 -17.57
C LYS A 42 11.22 -5.86 -17.76
N PHE A 43 11.96 -5.51 -16.72
CA PHE A 43 13.01 -4.49 -16.77
C PHE A 43 14.16 -4.93 -17.66
N ASN A 44 14.60 -6.19 -17.59
CA ASN A 44 15.63 -6.72 -18.47
C ASN A 44 15.22 -6.76 -19.94
N GLU A 45 13.95 -7.05 -20.24
CA GLU A 45 13.44 -7.14 -21.62
C GLU A 45 13.10 -5.78 -22.24
N LYS A 46 12.50 -4.88 -21.46
CA LYS A 46 11.86 -3.66 -21.98
C LYS A 46 12.36 -2.37 -21.33
N GLY A 47 13.29 -2.47 -20.38
CA GLY A 47 13.79 -1.37 -19.56
C GLY A 47 12.83 -0.93 -18.46
N CYS A 48 13.36 -0.12 -17.52
CA CYS A 48 12.59 0.58 -16.50
C CYS A 48 12.05 1.88 -17.11
N LYS A 49 10.84 1.86 -17.69
CA LYS A 49 10.19 3.02 -18.34
C LYS A 49 9.72 4.09 -17.34
N ARG A 50 10.65 4.62 -16.55
CA ARG A 50 10.43 5.50 -15.38
C ARG A 50 9.85 6.87 -15.71
N GLU A 51 10.02 7.32 -16.94
CA GLU A 51 9.53 8.63 -17.41
C GLU A 51 8.08 8.58 -17.91
N ILE A 52 7.48 7.38 -17.96
CA ILE A 52 6.07 7.22 -18.34
C ILE A 52 5.22 7.41 -17.08
N GLU A 53 4.20 8.24 -17.21
CA GLU A 53 3.26 8.63 -16.15
C GLU A 53 2.69 7.43 -15.37
N CYS A 54 2.29 6.36 -16.07
CA CYS A 54 1.78 5.14 -15.43
C CYS A 54 2.80 4.40 -14.54
N ASN A 55 4.09 4.72 -14.65
CA ASN A 55 5.13 4.16 -13.80
C ASN A 55 5.58 5.12 -12.69
N HIS A 56 5.07 6.35 -12.64
CA HIS A 56 5.43 7.29 -11.59
C HIS A 56 5.04 6.75 -10.21
N ILE A 57 5.76 7.20 -9.20
CA ILE A 57 5.45 6.92 -7.80
C ILE A 57 4.81 8.16 -7.20
N ILE A 58 3.67 7.99 -6.54
CA ILE A 58 3.01 9.06 -5.79
C ILE A 58 3.61 9.06 -4.39
N ALA A 59 4.11 10.21 -3.93
CA ALA A 59 4.69 10.34 -2.60
C ALA A 59 4.26 11.60 -1.87
N LEU A 60 4.26 11.51 -0.54
CA LEU A 60 3.88 12.55 0.39
C LEU A 60 5.09 13.09 1.14
N VAL A 61 5.11 14.40 1.34
CA VAL A 61 6.17 15.08 2.09
C VAL A 61 5.61 16.24 2.93
N ASP A 62 6.23 16.48 4.08
CA ASP A 62 5.93 17.63 4.92
C ASP A 62 6.18 18.95 4.17
N GLU A 63 5.22 19.88 4.24
CA GLU A 63 5.32 21.20 3.61
C GLU A 63 6.59 21.98 4.04
N CYS A 64 7.08 21.79 5.27
CA CYS A 64 8.33 22.40 5.77
C CYS A 64 9.56 21.95 4.96
N LYS A 65 9.55 20.72 4.42
CA LYS A 65 10.66 20.21 3.60
C LYS A 65 10.63 20.78 2.19
N ILE A 66 9.46 21.17 1.69
CA ILE A 66 9.29 21.74 0.34
C ILE A 66 9.68 23.20 0.26
N ASN A 67 9.57 23.98 1.34
CA ASN A 67 10.04 25.36 1.30
C ASN A 67 11.55 25.48 0.98
N ARG A 68 12.32 24.41 1.20
CA ARG A 68 13.73 24.30 0.79
C ARG A 68 13.91 24.04 -0.71
N LEU A 69 12.83 23.71 -1.43
CA LEU A 69 12.79 23.37 -2.84
C LEU A 69 12.26 24.47 -3.75
N GLN A 70 11.77 25.58 -3.22
CA GLN A 70 11.15 26.66 -4.02
C GLN A 70 12.09 27.23 -5.10
N ASN A 71 13.39 26.91 -5.05
CA ASN A 71 14.38 27.26 -6.07
C ASN A 71 14.46 26.26 -7.25
N TYR A 72 13.75 25.13 -7.21
CA TYR A 72 13.79 24.06 -8.21
C TYR A 72 12.46 23.98 -8.96
N THR A 73 12.18 24.99 -9.78
CA THR A 73 10.97 25.07 -10.62
C THR A 73 11.08 24.27 -11.92
N ARG A 74 12.04 23.35 -12.06
CA ARG A 74 12.21 22.54 -13.27
C ARG A 74 11.68 21.12 -13.08
N PRO A 75 10.90 20.60 -14.03
CA PRO A 75 10.58 19.18 -14.09
C PRO A 75 11.88 18.36 -14.09
N TRP A 76 11.89 17.20 -13.43
CA TRP A 76 13.04 16.27 -13.42
C TRP A 76 14.27 16.77 -12.66
N THR A 77 14.09 17.64 -11.68
CA THR A 77 15.21 18.01 -10.80
C THR A 77 15.65 16.78 -9.99
N ASP A 78 16.94 16.48 -9.98
CA ASP A 78 17.55 15.51 -9.07
C ASP A 78 17.55 16.13 -7.67
N VAL A 79 16.81 15.53 -6.74
CA VAL A 79 16.65 16.13 -5.42
C VAL A 79 17.05 15.17 -4.31
N ASP A 80 18.32 15.26 -3.92
CA ASP A 80 18.83 14.62 -2.69
C ASP A 80 18.39 15.37 -1.42
N CYS A 81 18.10 16.67 -1.52
CA CYS A 81 17.92 17.53 -0.35
C CYS A 81 16.56 17.42 0.37
N ILE A 82 15.59 16.67 -0.18
CA ILE A 82 14.29 16.41 0.47
C ILE A 82 14.42 15.37 1.59
N GLY A 83 15.45 14.52 1.52
CA GLY A 83 15.56 13.32 2.33
C GLY A 83 14.43 12.34 2.02
N LYS A 84 14.00 11.57 3.02
CA LYS A 84 12.96 10.55 2.84
C LYS A 84 11.57 11.13 2.55
N VAL A 85 10.90 10.55 1.57
CA VAL A 85 9.50 10.82 1.19
C VAL A 85 8.62 9.58 1.40
N ASN A 86 7.37 9.79 1.80
CA ASN A 86 6.44 8.70 2.07
C ASN A 86 5.67 8.30 0.81
N CYS A 87 6.08 7.22 0.17
CA CYS A 87 5.47 6.71 -1.05
C CYS A 87 4.15 5.99 -0.76
N LEU A 88 3.16 6.18 -1.63
CA LEU A 88 1.84 5.53 -1.57
C LEU A 88 1.75 4.29 -2.47
N ASN A 89 2.50 4.26 -3.57
CA ASN A 89 2.50 3.16 -4.53
C ASN A 89 3.92 2.84 -5.04
N GLY A 90 4.07 1.76 -5.81
CA GLY A 90 5.31 1.45 -6.51
C GLY A 90 6.39 0.76 -5.66
N LEU A 91 6.04 0.19 -4.51
CA LEU A 91 6.97 -0.57 -3.64
C LEU A 91 7.76 -1.63 -4.41
N HIS A 92 7.08 -2.53 -5.14
CA HIS A 92 7.75 -3.61 -5.85
C HIS A 92 8.54 -3.10 -7.06
N ARG A 93 8.11 -1.99 -7.69
CA ARG A 93 8.85 -1.33 -8.78
C ARG A 93 10.17 -0.78 -8.27
N ALA A 94 10.14 0.02 -7.20
CA ALA A 94 11.33 0.55 -6.56
C ALA A 94 12.25 -0.58 -6.07
N TRP A 95 11.68 -1.63 -5.48
CA TRP A 95 12.47 -2.77 -5.00
C TRP A 95 13.13 -3.59 -6.12
N ALA A 96 12.45 -3.82 -7.24
CA ALA A 96 13.08 -4.44 -8.40
C ALA A 96 14.12 -3.51 -9.05
N ALA A 97 13.87 -2.20 -9.02
CA ALA A 97 14.79 -1.21 -9.55
C ALA A 97 16.10 -1.14 -8.76
N GLU A 98 16.07 -1.41 -7.45
CA GLU A 98 17.27 -1.47 -6.62
C GLU A 98 18.30 -2.50 -7.12
N ASP A 99 17.86 -3.62 -7.70
CA ASP A 99 18.77 -4.64 -8.25
C ASP A 99 19.14 -4.41 -9.70
N HIS A 100 18.22 -3.81 -10.48
CA HIS A 100 18.39 -3.63 -11.91
C HIS A 100 19.23 -2.39 -12.24
N LEU A 101 18.99 -1.28 -11.53
CA LEU A 101 19.65 0.00 -11.79
C LEU A 101 20.98 0.10 -11.03
N LYS A 102 21.99 0.68 -11.69
CA LYS A 102 23.37 0.79 -11.16
C LYS A 102 23.82 2.25 -11.07
N GLY A 103 24.73 2.51 -10.13
CA GLY A 103 25.37 3.83 -10.00
C GLY A 103 24.37 4.98 -9.85
N ASN A 104 24.57 6.02 -10.66
CA ASN A 104 23.77 7.25 -10.62
C ASN A 104 22.35 7.08 -11.19
N ASP A 105 22.05 5.97 -11.85
CA ASP A 105 20.70 5.70 -12.37
C ASP A 105 19.74 5.19 -11.29
N ARG A 106 20.15 5.08 -10.03
CA ARG A 106 19.32 4.58 -8.92
C ARG A 106 18.33 5.63 -8.41
N TRP A 107 17.45 6.07 -9.30
CA TRP A 107 16.36 7.01 -9.04
C TRP A 107 15.06 6.55 -9.71
N TRP A 108 13.94 7.12 -9.24
CA TRP A 108 12.62 6.94 -9.82
C TRP A 108 11.89 8.28 -9.95
N THR A 109 10.96 8.39 -10.90
CA THR A 109 10.13 9.57 -11.08
C THR A 109 8.99 9.59 -10.07
N VAL A 110 8.89 10.67 -9.31
CA VAL A 110 7.94 10.80 -8.20
C VAL A 110 7.04 12.02 -8.41
N GLU A 111 5.74 11.79 -8.31
CA GLU A 111 4.71 12.82 -8.18
C GLU A 111 4.62 13.20 -6.71
N LEU A 112 5.06 14.41 -6.39
CA LEU A 112 5.22 14.83 -5.02
C LEU A 112 4.02 15.67 -4.57
N PHE A 113 3.41 15.26 -3.47
CA PHE A 113 2.34 15.98 -2.81
C PHE A 113 2.75 16.38 -1.41
N SER A 114 2.25 17.52 -0.94
CA SER A 114 2.59 18.02 0.39
C SER A 114 1.38 18.31 1.25
N GLY A 115 1.55 18.06 2.54
CA GLY A 115 0.61 18.46 3.58
C GLY A 115 1.34 18.87 4.84
N SER A 116 0.58 19.36 5.83
CA SER A 116 1.13 19.63 7.15
C SER A 116 1.58 18.34 7.84
N ALA A 117 2.57 18.44 8.73
CA ALA A 117 3.04 17.33 9.56
C ALA A 117 1.89 16.58 10.26
N ALA A 118 0.90 17.33 10.72
CA ALA A 118 -0.26 16.80 11.44
C ALA A 118 -1.16 15.97 10.52
N ALA A 119 -1.42 16.44 9.30
CA ALA A 119 -2.23 15.72 8.33
C ALA A 119 -1.53 14.42 7.89
N LEU A 120 -0.22 14.45 7.65
CA LEU A 120 0.55 13.29 7.19
C LEU A 120 0.72 12.17 8.23
N ARG A 121 0.31 12.39 9.50
CA ARG A 121 0.28 11.33 10.51
C ARG A 121 -0.78 10.28 10.23
N ASP A 122 -1.91 10.69 9.66
CA ASP A 122 -2.99 9.80 9.24
C ASP A 122 -3.51 10.25 7.86
N PRO A 123 -2.82 9.87 6.78
CA PRO A 123 -3.12 10.37 5.46
C PRO A 123 -4.20 9.55 4.74
N ALA A 124 -4.74 8.48 5.34
CA ALA A 124 -5.64 7.54 4.66
C ALA A 124 -6.83 8.24 3.98
N TYR A 125 -7.37 9.29 4.62
CA TYR A 125 -8.54 10.04 4.16
C TYR A 125 -8.19 11.36 3.47
N LEU A 126 -6.91 11.67 3.29
CA LEU A 126 -6.49 12.89 2.61
C LEU A 126 -6.69 12.74 1.11
N LYS A 127 -7.29 13.76 0.50
CA LYS A 127 -7.42 13.86 -0.95
C LYS A 127 -6.18 14.49 -1.55
N LEU A 128 -5.78 14.02 -2.73
CA LEU A 128 -4.74 14.68 -3.51
C LEU A 128 -5.37 15.82 -4.33
N GLU A 129 -4.71 16.97 -4.39
CA GLU A 129 -5.15 18.11 -5.20
C GLU A 129 -5.31 17.69 -6.67
N GLY A 130 -6.46 18.04 -7.27
CA GLY A 130 -6.78 17.69 -8.65
C GLY A 130 -7.27 16.25 -8.86
N LEU A 131 -7.41 15.47 -7.79
CA LEU A 131 -7.86 14.08 -7.81
C LEU A 131 -9.01 13.87 -6.81
N ASP A 132 -10.14 13.31 -7.25
CA ASP A 132 -11.24 12.94 -6.35
C ASP A 132 -11.03 11.53 -5.75
N VAL A 133 -9.79 11.23 -5.38
CA VAL A 133 -9.39 9.98 -4.71
C VAL A 133 -8.56 10.31 -3.48
N ASN A 134 -8.72 9.50 -2.42
CA ASN A 134 -7.88 9.63 -1.23
C ASN A 134 -6.64 8.73 -1.31
N CYS A 135 -5.69 8.94 -0.39
CA CYS A 135 -4.47 8.16 -0.37
C CYS A 135 -4.70 6.65 -0.20
N ALA A 136 -5.72 6.23 0.56
CA ALA A 136 -6.04 4.82 0.73
C ALA A 136 -6.56 4.18 -0.58
N ASP A 137 -7.38 4.88 -1.36
CA ASP A 137 -7.88 4.39 -2.65
C ASP A 137 -6.71 4.18 -3.63
N ILE A 138 -5.73 5.08 -3.64
CA ILE A 138 -4.51 4.96 -4.45
C ILE A 138 -3.67 3.76 -4.01
N VAL A 139 -3.40 3.65 -2.71
CA VAL A 139 -2.67 2.50 -2.15
C VAL A 139 -3.36 1.19 -2.55
N GLU A 140 -4.68 1.17 -2.55
CA GLU A 140 -5.50 0.02 -2.87
C GLU A 140 -5.48 -0.34 -4.36
N GLU A 141 -5.65 0.65 -5.25
CA GLU A 141 -5.63 0.47 -6.70
C GLU A 141 -4.29 -0.11 -7.18
N TRP A 142 -3.18 0.46 -6.71
CA TRP A 142 -1.84 0.00 -7.06
C TRP A 142 -1.44 -1.30 -6.35
N SER A 143 -2.13 -1.63 -5.26
CA SER A 143 -2.10 -2.98 -4.70
C SER A 143 -2.84 -4.00 -5.60
N GLY A 144 -3.45 -3.60 -6.71
CA GLY A 144 -4.05 -4.49 -7.72
C GLY A 144 -3.08 -5.04 -8.78
N GLU A 145 -1.81 -4.61 -8.83
CA GLU A 145 -0.84 -5.03 -9.85
C GLU A 145 -0.46 -6.54 -9.83
N SER A 146 -0.98 -7.30 -8.87
CA SER A 146 -0.94 -8.77 -8.88
C SER A 146 -2.26 -9.32 -8.36
N GLU A 147 -2.66 -10.49 -8.86
CA GLU A 147 -3.91 -11.14 -8.44
C GLU A 147 -3.97 -11.27 -6.91
N TYR A 148 -5.03 -10.71 -6.31
CA TYR A 148 -5.37 -10.96 -4.92
C TYR A 148 -5.86 -12.40 -4.79
N SER A 149 -5.48 -13.09 -3.72
CA SER A 149 -6.12 -14.37 -3.45
C SER A 149 -7.59 -14.14 -3.05
N PRO A 150 -8.48 -15.12 -3.27
CA PRO A 150 -9.88 -15.00 -2.83
C PRO A 150 -10.00 -14.67 -1.34
N ASN A 151 -9.05 -15.17 -0.55
CA ASN A 151 -8.92 -14.91 0.87
C ASN A 151 -8.62 -13.43 1.18
N ASP A 152 -7.68 -12.82 0.47
CA ASP A 152 -7.33 -11.39 0.65
C ASP A 152 -8.53 -10.49 0.34
N VAL A 153 -9.28 -10.84 -0.71
CA VAL A 153 -10.51 -10.14 -1.09
C VAL A 153 -11.55 -10.23 0.02
N ILE A 154 -11.80 -11.43 0.56
CA ILE A 154 -12.75 -11.65 1.66
C ILE A 154 -12.34 -10.88 2.92
N VAL A 155 -11.04 -10.94 3.28
CA VAL A 155 -10.49 -10.23 4.44
C VAL A 155 -10.72 -8.72 4.31
N LYS A 156 -10.50 -8.16 3.12
CA LYS A 156 -10.73 -6.73 2.88
C LYS A 156 -12.21 -6.36 2.93
N ILE A 157 -13.10 -7.16 2.34
CA ILE A 157 -14.55 -6.97 2.42
C ILE A 157 -14.99 -6.87 3.88
N MET A 158 -14.60 -7.83 4.71
CA MET A 158 -14.96 -7.83 6.13
C MET A 158 -14.39 -6.64 6.89
N SER A 159 -13.13 -6.26 6.61
CA SER A 159 -12.49 -5.09 7.21
C SER A 159 -13.35 -3.84 7.00
N TYR A 160 -13.70 -3.56 5.74
CA TYR A 160 -14.52 -2.41 5.40
C TYR A 160 -15.94 -2.49 5.97
N GLN A 161 -16.55 -3.68 5.98
CA GLN A 161 -17.85 -3.88 6.62
C GLN A 161 -17.82 -3.55 8.12
N SER A 162 -16.76 -3.98 8.81
CA SER A 162 -16.61 -3.73 10.25
C SER A 162 -16.34 -2.27 10.59
N LEU A 163 -15.73 -1.53 9.66
CA LEU A 163 -15.49 -0.09 9.77
C LEU A 163 -16.69 0.75 9.28
N GLY A 164 -17.76 0.13 8.78
CA GLY A 164 -18.93 0.81 8.24
C GLY A 164 -18.75 1.40 6.83
N GLU A 165 -17.64 1.09 6.15
CA GLU A 165 -17.28 1.60 4.82
C GLU A 165 -17.91 0.76 3.70
N GLN A 166 -19.24 0.77 3.57
CA GLN A 166 -19.92 -0.17 2.66
C GLN A 166 -19.60 0.02 1.18
N GLN A 167 -19.36 1.26 0.74
CA GLN A 167 -18.97 1.51 -0.66
C GLN A 167 -17.67 0.79 -1.04
N ARG A 168 -16.68 0.78 -0.13
CA ARG A 168 -15.42 0.05 -0.34
C ARG A 168 -15.64 -1.45 -0.27
N ALA A 169 -16.42 -1.93 0.69
CA ALA A 169 -16.77 -3.35 0.75
C ALA A 169 -17.43 -3.82 -0.56
N ASP A 170 -18.34 -3.04 -1.13
CA ASP A 170 -19.01 -3.35 -2.41
C ASP A 170 -18.05 -3.33 -3.60
N MET A 171 -17.12 -2.36 -3.65
CA MET A 171 -16.05 -2.35 -4.64
C MET A 171 -15.16 -3.59 -4.56
N TRP A 172 -14.88 -4.11 -3.37
CA TRP A 172 -14.12 -5.35 -3.21
C TRP A 172 -14.90 -6.60 -3.60
N LYS A 173 -16.22 -6.62 -3.39
CA LYS A 173 -17.07 -7.76 -3.84
C LYS A 173 -17.00 -7.96 -5.35
N LEU A 174 -16.82 -6.90 -6.15
CA LEU A 174 -16.68 -6.99 -7.61
C LEU A 174 -15.47 -7.84 -8.06
N ARG A 175 -14.51 -8.10 -7.16
CA ARG A 175 -13.33 -8.93 -7.45
C ARG A 175 -13.59 -10.43 -7.23
N LEU A 176 -14.73 -10.80 -6.64
CA LEU A 176 -15.15 -12.19 -6.52
C LEU A 176 -15.85 -12.63 -7.80
N ASN A 177 -15.59 -13.86 -8.23
CA ASN A 177 -16.45 -14.49 -9.25
C ASN A 177 -17.72 -15.09 -8.61
N ASP A 178 -18.73 -15.40 -9.42
CA ASP A 178 -20.03 -15.90 -8.96
C ASP A 178 -19.92 -17.13 -8.03
N HIS A 179 -18.94 -18.00 -8.30
CA HIS A 179 -18.70 -19.18 -7.47
C HIS A 179 -18.15 -18.80 -6.09
N GLN A 180 -17.14 -17.94 -6.05
CA GLN A 180 -16.54 -17.42 -4.82
C GLN A 180 -17.55 -16.62 -4.00
N GLU A 181 -18.37 -15.78 -4.63
CA GLU A 181 -19.41 -15.02 -3.96
C GLU A 181 -20.47 -15.94 -3.33
N LYS A 182 -20.85 -17.01 -4.04
CA LYS A 182 -21.79 -18.01 -3.53
C LYS A 182 -21.21 -18.81 -2.36
N GLU A 183 -19.97 -19.30 -2.49
CA GLU A 183 -19.28 -20.00 -1.40
C GLU A 183 -19.13 -19.10 -0.17
N TRP A 184 -18.78 -17.83 -0.40
CA TRP A 184 -18.66 -16.81 0.63
C TRP A 184 -19.98 -16.55 1.38
N LYS A 185 -21.08 -16.34 0.65
CA LYS A 185 -22.42 -16.16 1.24
C LYS A 185 -22.86 -17.39 2.04
N CYS A 186 -22.51 -18.59 1.58
CA CYS A 186 -22.78 -19.83 2.32
C CYS A 186 -21.94 -19.91 3.61
N PHE A 187 -20.66 -19.56 3.53
CA PHE A 187 -19.76 -19.52 4.68
C PHE A 187 -20.24 -18.56 5.76
N LEU A 188 -20.63 -17.33 5.40
CA LEU A 188 -21.17 -16.34 6.34
C LEU A 188 -22.43 -16.81 7.08
N LYS A 189 -23.25 -17.63 6.43
CA LYS A 189 -24.47 -18.19 7.02
C LYS A 189 -24.20 -19.36 7.96
N SER A 190 -23.00 -19.92 7.94
CA SER A 190 -22.61 -21.01 8.86
C SER A 190 -22.34 -20.48 10.27
N ASP A 191 -22.39 -21.36 11.27
CA ASP A 191 -22.00 -21.02 12.65
C ASP A 191 -20.57 -20.49 12.71
N PHE A 192 -19.69 -21.01 11.85
CA PHE A 192 -18.31 -20.54 11.76
C PHE A 192 -18.23 -19.12 11.21
N GLY A 193 -19.06 -18.76 10.21
CA GLY A 193 -19.14 -17.40 9.67
C GLY A 193 -19.57 -16.39 10.73
N ARG A 194 -20.53 -16.76 11.59
CA ARG A 194 -20.98 -15.92 12.72
C ARG A 194 -19.89 -15.74 13.78
N ILE A 195 -19.17 -16.81 14.11
CA ILE A 195 -18.01 -16.75 15.00
C ILE A 195 -16.95 -15.83 14.38
N LEU A 196 -16.71 -15.95 13.07
CA LEU A 196 -15.71 -15.16 12.38
C LEU A 196 -16.03 -13.67 12.36
N GLU A 197 -17.29 -13.32 12.11
CA GLU A 197 -17.80 -11.95 12.19
C GLU A 197 -17.62 -11.36 13.61
N ALA A 198 -17.90 -12.15 14.65
CA ALA A 198 -17.69 -11.74 16.04
C ALA A 198 -16.21 -11.52 16.38
N MET A 199 -15.32 -12.36 15.83
CA MET A 199 -13.88 -12.28 16.09
C MET A 199 -13.16 -11.29 15.15
N TRP A 200 -13.81 -10.78 14.10
CA TRP A 200 -13.24 -9.84 13.13
C TRP A 200 -12.62 -8.58 13.75
N ARG A 201 -13.14 -8.17 14.91
CA ARG A 201 -12.66 -7.00 15.65
C ARG A 201 -11.21 -7.11 16.15
N TRP A 202 -10.56 -8.26 15.99
CA TRP A 202 -9.24 -8.56 16.51
C TRP A 202 -8.20 -8.46 15.38
N PRO A 203 -7.40 -7.37 15.33
CA PRO A 203 -6.43 -7.15 14.25
C PRO A 203 -5.40 -8.28 14.16
N GLY A 204 -5.06 -8.70 12.93
CA GLY A 204 -4.02 -9.71 12.66
C GLY A 204 -4.43 -11.16 12.91
N MET A 205 -5.62 -11.41 13.43
CA MET A 205 -6.07 -12.77 13.76
C MET A 205 -6.29 -13.65 12.51
N PHE A 206 -6.54 -13.03 11.36
CA PHE A 206 -6.80 -13.74 10.10
C PHE A 206 -5.62 -13.72 9.13
N ASP A 207 -4.46 -13.22 9.56
CA ASP A 207 -3.26 -13.21 8.75
C ASP A 207 -2.82 -14.66 8.46
N GLY A 208 -2.81 -15.03 7.18
CA GLY A 208 -2.45 -16.39 6.75
C GLY A 208 -3.54 -17.45 6.96
N VAL A 209 -4.75 -17.07 7.37
CA VAL A 209 -5.92 -17.96 7.30
C VAL A 209 -6.30 -18.15 5.83
N ASN A 210 -6.72 -19.35 5.46
CA ASN A 210 -7.14 -19.64 4.09
C ASN A 210 -8.58 -20.15 4.08
N PHE A 211 -9.50 -19.27 3.69
CA PHE A 211 -10.93 -19.54 3.58
C PHE A 211 -11.26 -20.34 2.31
N TYR A 212 -10.74 -21.56 2.18
CA TYR A 212 -11.26 -22.53 1.21
C TYR A 212 -12.35 -23.37 1.87
N TRP A 213 -13.62 -23.06 1.62
CA TRP A 213 -14.72 -23.91 2.07
C TRP A 213 -14.79 -25.19 1.20
N PRO A 214 -15.13 -26.38 1.74
CA PRO A 214 -15.49 -26.73 3.12
C PRO A 214 -14.28 -27.06 4.01
N LYS A 215 -13.05 -26.89 3.52
CA LYS A 215 -11.83 -27.30 4.22
C LYS A 215 -11.02 -26.08 4.67
N LEU A 216 -11.35 -25.57 5.86
CA LEU A 216 -10.43 -24.70 6.61
C LEU A 216 -9.08 -25.42 6.72
N ARG A 217 -8.08 -24.93 5.98
CA ARG A 217 -6.70 -25.42 6.13
C ARG A 217 -6.05 -24.70 7.30
N ARG A 218 -5.10 -25.39 7.97
CA ARG A 218 -4.40 -24.92 9.17
C ARG A 218 -4.07 -23.42 9.08
N MET A 219 -4.54 -22.67 10.07
CA MET A 219 -4.06 -21.32 10.34
C MET A 219 -2.56 -21.41 10.59
N ARG A 220 -1.74 -20.83 9.72
CA ARG A 220 -0.35 -20.57 10.08
C ARG A 220 -0.40 -19.32 10.94
N CYS A 221 -0.51 -19.50 12.25
CA CYS A 221 -0.33 -18.42 13.19
C CYS A 221 1.19 -18.16 13.27
N PRO A 222 1.75 -17.10 12.67
CA PRO A 222 3.11 -16.71 13.02
C PRO A 222 3.04 -16.29 14.50
N GLU A 223 3.63 -17.09 15.38
CA GLU A 223 3.75 -16.72 16.79
C GLU A 223 4.42 -15.34 16.87
N VAL A 224 3.64 -14.32 17.21
CA VAL A 224 4.20 -13.03 17.61
C VAL A 224 4.90 -13.31 18.93
N LYS A 225 6.23 -13.46 18.88
CA LYS A 225 7.06 -13.47 20.08
C LYS A 225 6.93 -12.12 20.75
N ILE A 226 5.97 -12.00 21.67
CA ILE A 226 5.93 -10.90 22.63
C ILE A 226 7.17 -11.09 23.50
N PHE A 227 8.24 -10.36 23.16
CA PHE A 227 9.36 -10.20 24.08
C PHE A 227 8.83 -9.43 25.28
N ASN A 228 8.41 -10.17 26.31
CA ASN A 228 8.22 -9.63 27.64
C ASN A 228 9.59 -9.19 28.17
N THR A 229 10.02 -7.99 27.84
CA THR A 229 11.07 -7.30 28.59
C THR A 229 10.47 -6.84 29.91
N VAL A 230 10.24 -7.80 30.81
CA VAL A 230 10.08 -7.49 32.23
C VAL A 230 11.45 -6.99 32.69
N ARG A 231 11.56 -5.67 32.87
CA ARG A 231 12.60 -5.06 33.69
C ARG A 231 12.55 -5.70 35.08
N LYS A 232 13.44 -6.65 35.34
CA LYS A 232 13.88 -6.96 36.71
C LYS A 232 15.13 -6.13 36.97
N ASN A 233 14.92 -4.95 37.55
CA ASN A 233 15.93 -4.29 38.38
C ASN A 233 15.31 -4.22 39.79
N LEU A 234 15.68 -5.19 40.62
CA LEU A 234 15.82 -5.05 42.06
C LEU A 234 17.28 -5.32 42.36
#